data_AF-A0A2N2M7E4-F1
#
_entry.id   AF-A0A2N2M7E4-F1
#
_cell.length_a   1.000
_cell.length_b   1.000
_cell.length_c   1.000
_cell.angle_alpha   90.00
_cell.angle_beta   90.00
_cell.angle_gamma   90.00
#
_symmetry.space_group_name_H-M   'P 1'
#
loop_
_entity.id
_entity.type
_entity.pdbx_description
1 polymer ?
#
loop_
_entity_poly.entity_id
_entity_poly.type
_entity_poly.pdbx_seq_one_letter_code
_entity_poly.pdbx_strand_id
1 'polypeptide(L)'
;MKGRILDDNQRHMIDSVGKIGHHLLRNIPRLEKIAEGILYQTTPFQPVGQVSANTLKGTDIPLIGRILKIVIDYDRFLSIDPKPKAALNRLANQANEYDLDLLKSFKEIIFTENEIEGTTALKKESALSEVSIDDVKNGMVIMGNVFDKKGRLLIGSGTLVTDIIKLRLANYNNIYGLDQPLLVRKTETPTQNINI
;
A
#
# COMPACT_ATOMS: atom_id res chain seq x y z
N MET A 1 8.18 22.92 -1.12
CA MET A 1 8.06 23.43 -2.51
C MET A 1 6.60 23.80 -2.74
N LYS A 2 6.29 25.00 -3.28
CA LYS A 2 4.90 25.34 -3.64
C LYS A 2 4.54 24.61 -4.93
N GLY A 3 3.48 23.80 -4.91
CA GLY A 3 2.97 23.14 -6.12
C GLY A 3 2.57 24.18 -7.16
N ARG A 4 2.95 23.96 -8.43
CA ARG A 4 2.52 24.79 -9.56
C ARG A 4 1.20 24.25 -10.11
N ILE A 5 0.35 25.14 -10.59
CA ILE A 5 -0.87 24.75 -11.32
C ILE A 5 -0.41 24.07 -12.62
N LEU A 6 -0.94 22.88 -12.87
CA LEU A 6 -0.66 22.15 -14.11
C LEU A 6 -1.27 22.89 -15.29
N ASP A 7 -0.50 23.00 -16.37
CA ASP A 7 -1.05 23.43 -17.66
C ASP A 7 -1.96 22.34 -18.27
N ASP A 8 -2.69 22.68 -19.33
CA ASP A 8 -3.68 21.78 -19.92
C ASP A 8 -3.05 20.49 -20.49
N ASN A 9 -1.82 20.56 -21.03
CA ASN A 9 -1.11 19.37 -21.52
C ASN A 9 -0.70 18.45 -20.37
N GLN A 10 -0.24 19.02 -19.26
CA GLN A 10 0.12 18.27 -18.07
C GLN A 10 -1.10 17.61 -17.41
N ARG A 11 -2.25 18.30 -17.38
CA ARG A 11 -3.52 17.72 -16.92
C ARG A 11 -3.93 16.54 -17.80
N HIS A 12 -3.91 16.72 -19.12
CA HIS A 12 -4.20 15.64 -20.06
C HIS A 12 -3.26 14.45 -19.90
N MET A 13 -1.98 14.70 -19.63
CA MET A 13 -1.01 13.64 -19.35
C MET A 13 -1.37 12.86 -18.07
N ILE A 14 -1.72 13.54 -16.97
CA ILE A 14 -2.15 12.86 -15.73
C ILE A 14 -3.44 12.07 -15.95
N ASP A 15 -4.43 12.66 -16.64
CA ASP A 15 -5.70 11.98 -16.95
C ASP A 15 -5.51 10.75 -17.86
N SER A 16 -4.40 10.70 -18.61
CA SER A 16 -4.07 9.56 -19.47
C SER A 16 -3.48 8.36 -18.72
N VAL A 17 -2.98 8.53 -17.49
CA VAL A 17 -2.27 7.47 -16.74
C VAL A 17 -3.15 6.23 -16.56
N GLY A 18 -4.41 6.42 -16.14
CA GLY A 18 -5.35 5.29 -15.97
C GLY A 18 -5.63 4.57 -17.29
N LYS A 19 -5.77 5.32 -18.40
CA LYS A 19 -6.01 4.76 -19.74
C LYS A 19 -4.81 3.96 -20.25
N ILE A 20 -3.60 4.47 -20.05
CA ILE A 20 -2.36 3.79 -20.43
C ILE A 20 -2.20 2.50 -19.61
N GLY A 21 -2.34 2.58 -18.30
CA GLY A 21 -2.26 1.41 -17.41
C GLY A 21 -3.28 0.33 -17.77
N HIS A 22 -4.53 0.72 -18.02
CA HIS A 22 -5.56 -0.18 -18.54
C HIS A 22 -5.15 -0.83 -19.86
N HIS A 23 -4.70 -0.04 -20.84
CA HIS A 23 -4.31 -0.55 -22.16
C HIS A 23 -3.18 -1.59 -22.09
N LEU A 24 -2.21 -1.39 -21.19
CA LEU A 24 -1.09 -2.31 -21.00
C LEU A 24 -1.53 -3.65 -20.39
N LEU A 25 -2.51 -3.62 -19.49
CA LEU A 25 -2.89 -4.79 -18.69
C LEU A 25 -4.08 -5.57 -19.24
N ARG A 26 -4.97 -4.93 -20.01
CA ARG A 26 -6.24 -5.53 -20.46
C ARG A 26 -6.10 -6.82 -21.29
N ASN A 27 -4.96 -7.01 -21.94
CA ASN A 27 -4.69 -8.18 -22.80
C ASN A 27 -3.97 -9.31 -22.05
N ILE A 28 -3.62 -9.13 -20.77
CA ILE A 28 -2.97 -10.15 -19.97
C ILE A 28 -4.06 -11.02 -19.31
N PRO A 29 -4.08 -12.34 -19.59
CA PRO A 29 -5.08 -13.23 -19.01
C PRO A 29 -5.13 -13.12 -17.49
N ARG A 30 -6.35 -13.05 -16.93
CA ARG A 30 -6.67 -12.94 -15.50
C ARG A 30 -6.45 -11.55 -14.87
N LEU A 31 -5.98 -10.55 -15.63
CA LEU A 31 -5.81 -9.18 -15.16
C LEU A 31 -6.91 -8.22 -15.64
N GLU A 32 -7.94 -8.72 -16.31
CA GLU A 32 -8.96 -7.91 -16.97
C GLU A 32 -9.69 -7.01 -15.94
N LYS A 33 -10.08 -7.58 -14.80
CA LYS A 33 -10.74 -6.85 -13.70
C LYS A 33 -9.83 -5.84 -13.02
N ILE A 34 -8.53 -6.11 -12.99
CA ILE A 34 -7.53 -5.18 -12.41
C ILE A 34 -7.31 -4.01 -13.37
N ALA A 35 -7.17 -4.29 -14.66
CA ALA A 35 -7.07 -3.27 -15.70
C ALA A 35 -8.30 -2.35 -15.69
N GLU A 36 -9.49 -2.89 -15.48
CA GLU A 36 -10.72 -2.12 -15.33
C GLU A 36 -10.69 -1.21 -14.08
N GLY A 37 -10.24 -1.73 -12.93
CA GLY A 37 -10.05 -0.91 -11.72
C GLY A 37 -9.10 0.27 -11.93
N ILE A 38 -8.00 0.04 -12.64
CA ILE A 38 -7.00 1.08 -12.96
C ILE A 38 -7.58 2.15 -13.88
N LEU A 39 -8.44 1.77 -14.82
CA LEU A 39 -9.10 2.72 -15.72
C LEU A 39 -9.93 3.75 -14.93
N TYR A 40 -10.61 3.31 -13.87
CA TYR A 40 -11.53 4.13 -13.08
C TYR A 40 -10.91 4.69 -11.79
N GLN A 41 -9.60 4.58 -11.59
CA GLN A 41 -8.91 5.00 -10.36
C GLN A 41 -9.05 6.49 -10.01
N THR A 42 -9.40 7.34 -10.97
CA THR A 42 -9.63 8.79 -10.74
C THR A 42 -11.11 9.17 -10.68
N THR A 43 -12.02 8.21 -10.90
CA THR A 43 -13.46 8.46 -11.02
C THR A 43 -14.08 8.76 -9.64
N PRO A 44 -14.81 9.88 -9.47
CA PRO A 44 -15.47 10.20 -8.21
C PRO A 44 -16.64 9.25 -7.95
N PHE A 45 -16.86 8.89 -6.68
CA PHE A 45 -17.99 8.05 -6.27
C PHE A 45 -19.35 8.69 -6.58
N GLN A 46 -19.49 9.99 -6.31
CA GLN A 46 -20.63 10.80 -6.71
C GLN A 46 -20.14 11.94 -7.61
N PRO A 47 -20.15 11.76 -8.94
CA PRO A 47 -19.76 12.81 -9.85
C PRO A 47 -20.69 14.01 -9.74
N VAL A 48 -20.12 15.21 -9.72
CA VAL A 48 -20.84 16.49 -9.62
C VAL A 48 -20.77 17.21 -10.96
N GLY A 49 -21.87 17.83 -11.40
CA GLY A 49 -21.96 18.60 -12.64
C GLY A 49 -22.61 17.84 -13.80
N GLN A 50 -22.35 18.30 -15.04
CA GLN A 50 -22.87 17.65 -16.25
C GLN A 50 -22.15 16.33 -16.47
N VAL A 51 -22.86 15.23 -16.22
CA VAL A 51 -22.39 13.86 -16.49
C VAL A 51 -23.09 13.29 -17.71
N SER A 52 -22.35 12.50 -18.48
CA SER A 52 -22.92 11.72 -19.58
C SER A 52 -23.80 10.60 -19.02
N ALA A 53 -24.75 10.10 -19.81
CA ALA A 53 -25.60 8.98 -19.41
C ALA A 53 -24.81 7.71 -19.03
N ASN A 54 -23.58 7.56 -19.54
CA ASN A 54 -22.72 6.39 -19.33
C ASN A 54 -21.65 6.61 -18.25
N THR A 55 -21.72 7.70 -17.48
CA THR A 55 -20.76 7.94 -16.40
C THR A 55 -21.04 6.99 -15.23
N LEU A 56 -20.08 6.13 -14.91
CA LEU A 56 -20.16 5.25 -13.75
C LEU A 56 -20.22 6.08 -12.46
N LYS A 57 -21.00 5.59 -11.50
CA LYS A 57 -21.18 6.21 -10.19
C LYS A 57 -21.43 5.17 -9.12
N GLY A 58 -21.17 5.53 -7.88
CA GLY A 58 -21.41 4.68 -6.73
C GLY A 58 -20.72 3.32 -6.85
N THR A 59 -21.49 2.27 -6.61
CA THR A 59 -21.01 0.88 -6.64
C THR A 59 -20.81 0.31 -8.04
N ASP A 60 -21.28 1.00 -9.08
CA ASP A 60 -21.03 0.62 -10.49
C ASP A 60 -19.55 0.83 -10.85
N ILE A 61 -18.83 1.65 -10.07
CA ILE A 61 -17.38 1.78 -10.16
C ILE A 61 -16.73 0.51 -9.58
N PRO A 62 -15.80 -0.16 -10.30
CA PRO A 62 -15.12 -1.33 -9.80
C PRO A 62 -14.48 -1.10 -8.43
N LEU A 63 -14.56 -2.10 -7.56
CA LEU A 63 -14.03 -2.02 -6.18
C LEU A 63 -12.57 -1.55 -6.15
N ILE A 64 -11.73 -2.08 -7.05
CA ILE A 64 -10.32 -1.70 -7.17
C ILE A 64 -10.19 -0.20 -7.47
N GLY A 65 -11.02 0.35 -8.36
CA GLY A 65 -11.00 1.78 -8.70
C GLY A 65 -11.37 2.66 -7.51
N ARG A 66 -12.40 2.27 -6.74
CA ARG A 66 -12.80 2.98 -5.51
C ARG A 66 -11.69 2.98 -4.45
N ILE A 67 -11.00 1.85 -4.27
CA ILE A 67 -9.86 1.73 -3.34
C ILE A 67 -8.69 2.61 -3.82
N LEU A 68 -8.30 2.50 -5.10
CA LEU A 68 -7.17 3.25 -5.66
C LEU A 68 -7.40 4.76 -5.57
N LYS A 69 -8.62 5.24 -5.81
CA LYS A 69 -8.98 6.66 -5.65
C LYS A 69 -8.63 7.18 -4.26
N ILE A 70 -9.02 6.45 -3.20
CA ILE A 70 -8.74 6.83 -1.81
C ILE A 70 -7.22 6.86 -1.56
N VAL A 71 -6.50 5.80 -1.96
CA VAL A 71 -5.07 5.65 -1.69
C VAL A 71 -4.24 6.70 -2.43
N ILE A 72 -4.53 6.94 -3.71
CA ILE A 72 -3.83 7.93 -4.55
C ILE A 72 -4.04 9.35 -3.98
N ASP A 73 -5.28 9.69 -3.63
CA ASP A 73 -5.58 11.02 -3.11
C ASP A 73 -5.00 11.23 -1.71
N TYR A 74 -4.97 10.18 -0.88
CA TYR A 74 -4.28 10.20 0.41
C TYR A 74 -2.78 10.48 0.25
N ASP A 75 -2.09 9.73 -0.61
CA ASP A 75 -0.66 9.90 -0.90
C ASP A 75 -0.35 11.30 -1.44
N ARG A 76 -1.18 11.79 -2.38
CA ARG A 76 -1.11 13.16 -2.89
C ARG A 76 -1.22 14.18 -1.75
N PHE A 77 -2.14 13.99 -0.80
CA PHE A 77 -2.28 14.90 0.33
C PHE A 77 -1.12 14.82 1.32
N LEU A 78 -0.57 13.63 1.58
CA LEU A 78 0.64 13.45 2.37
C LEU A 78 1.86 14.15 1.77
N SER A 79 2.00 14.13 0.44
CA SER A 79 3.11 14.84 -0.23
C SER A 79 3.04 16.37 -0.05
N ILE A 80 1.84 16.91 0.24
CA ILE A 80 1.61 18.34 0.48
C ILE A 80 1.80 18.68 1.95
N ASP A 81 1.21 17.90 2.85
CA ASP A 81 1.35 18.01 4.30
C ASP A 81 1.56 16.60 4.87
N PRO A 82 2.77 16.28 5.38
CA PRO A 82 3.16 14.93 5.80
C PRO A 82 2.52 14.51 7.14
N LYS A 83 1.31 14.98 7.41
CA LYS A 83 0.53 14.66 8.60
C LYS A 83 -0.65 13.76 8.20
N PRO A 84 -0.66 12.48 8.60
CA PRO A 84 -1.75 11.54 8.33
C PRO A 84 -3.13 12.08 8.67
N LYS A 85 -3.27 12.69 9.85
CA LYS A 85 -4.53 13.32 10.29
C LYS A 85 -4.99 14.45 9.36
N ALA A 86 -4.07 15.25 8.83
CA ALA A 86 -4.40 16.32 7.90
C ALA A 86 -4.86 15.77 6.54
N ALA A 87 -4.20 14.73 6.03
CA ALA A 87 -4.60 14.04 4.81
C ALA A 87 -5.98 13.36 4.96
N LEU A 88 -6.23 12.67 6.07
CA LEU A 88 -7.54 12.06 6.36
C LEU A 88 -8.66 13.09 6.47
N ASN A 89 -8.39 14.27 7.06
CA ASN A 89 -9.36 15.37 7.11
C ASN A 89 -9.66 15.92 5.72
N ARG A 90 -8.67 16.01 4.83
CA ARG A 90 -8.90 16.43 3.44
C ARG A 90 -9.76 15.44 2.67
N LEU A 91 -9.52 14.13 2.82
CA LEU A 91 -10.39 13.10 2.26
C LEU A 91 -11.82 13.25 2.80
N ALA A 92 -11.98 13.46 4.11
CA ALA A 92 -13.30 13.62 4.73
C ALA A 92 -14.05 14.86 4.21
N ASN A 93 -13.35 15.96 3.92
CA ASN A 93 -13.97 17.17 3.36
C ASN A 93 -14.44 16.99 1.91
N GLN A 94 -13.99 15.94 1.22
CA GLN A 94 -14.35 15.60 -0.15
C GLN A 94 -15.10 14.26 -0.18
N ALA A 95 -15.95 13.99 0.82
CA ALA A 95 -16.61 12.70 1.03
C ALA A 95 -17.40 12.19 -0.20
N ASN A 96 -17.90 13.08 -1.05
CA ASN A 96 -18.59 12.74 -2.31
C ASN A 96 -17.69 12.06 -3.35
N GLU A 97 -16.37 12.26 -3.29
CA GLU A 97 -15.41 11.63 -4.19
C GLU A 97 -15.21 10.13 -3.88
N TYR A 98 -15.56 9.69 -2.67
CA TYR A 98 -15.16 8.37 -2.15
C TYR A 98 -16.36 7.53 -1.72
N ASP A 99 -16.17 6.23 -1.76
CA ASP A 99 -17.06 5.29 -1.07
C ASP A 99 -16.86 5.42 0.45
N LEU A 100 -17.93 5.75 1.18
CA LEU A 100 -17.85 6.03 2.62
C LEU A 100 -17.50 4.80 3.46
N ASP A 101 -17.92 3.61 3.04
CA ASP A 101 -17.62 2.37 3.76
C ASP A 101 -16.13 2.06 3.63
N LEU A 102 -15.59 2.18 2.42
CA LEU A 102 -14.15 2.01 2.18
C LEU A 102 -13.32 3.10 2.85
N LEU A 103 -13.78 4.35 2.83
CA LEU A 103 -13.10 5.46 3.50
C LEU A 103 -13.05 5.25 5.02
N LYS A 104 -14.11 4.68 5.61
CA LYS A 104 -14.14 4.32 7.03
C LYS A 104 -13.11 3.22 7.33
N SER A 105 -13.13 2.11 6.58
CA SER A 105 -12.14 1.04 6.76
C SER A 105 -10.71 1.53 6.57
N PHE A 106 -10.47 2.39 5.59
CA PHE A 106 -9.16 3.00 5.36
C PHE A 106 -8.71 3.85 6.55
N LYS A 107 -9.60 4.70 7.10
CA LYS A 107 -9.30 5.49 8.31
C LYS A 107 -8.91 4.60 9.48
N GLU A 108 -9.66 3.52 9.74
CA GLU A 108 -9.38 2.59 10.85
C GLU A 108 -7.98 1.96 10.73
N ILE A 109 -7.58 1.56 9.52
CA ILE A 109 -6.22 1.03 9.25
C ILE A 109 -5.16 2.07 9.57
N ILE A 110 -5.32 3.29 9.04
CA ILE A 110 -4.35 4.37 9.23
C ILE A 110 -4.27 4.79 10.71
N PHE A 111 -5.39 4.88 11.43
CA PHE A 111 -5.37 5.18 12.87
C PHE A 111 -4.68 4.09 13.67
N THR A 112 -4.92 2.81 13.35
CA THR A 112 -4.22 1.69 14.01
C THR A 112 -2.71 1.80 13.82
N GLU A 113 -2.24 2.06 12.59
CA GLU A 113 -0.81 2.25 12.30
C GLU A 113 -0.23 3.49 12.99
N ASN A 114 -0.98 4.60 13.02
CA ASN A 114 -0.54 5.85 13.62
C ASN A 114 -0.69 5.92 15.14
N GLU A 115 -1.51 5.09 15.78
CA GLU A 115 -1.53 4.95 17.25
C GLU A 115 -0.35 4.08 17.72
N ILE A 116 0.05 3.09 16.91
CA ILE A 116 1.31 2.38 17.08
C ILE A 116 2.49 3.36 16.98
N GLU A 117 2.45 4.35 16.08
CA GLU A 117 3.49 5.39 15.96
C GLU A 117 3.31 6.58 16.94
N GLY A 118 2.09 6.97 17.28
CA GLY A 118 1.77 8.12 18.14
C GLY A 118 2.01 7.84 19.62
N THR A 119 2.05 6.57 20.01
CA THR A 119 2.56 6.11 21.31
C THR A 119 4.07 5.80 21.28
N THR A 120 4.77 6.17 20.20
CA THR A 120 6.24 6.07 20.06
C THR A 120 6.98 7.40 20.13
N ALA A 121 6.35 8.48 20.62
CA ALA A 121 7.14 9.58 21.20
C ALA A 121 7.89 9.16 22.48
N LEU A 122 7.55 7.99 23.05
CA LEU A 122 8.22 7.36 24.18
C LEU A 122 8.17 5.81 24.07
N LYS A 123 8.53 5.22 22.92
CA LYS A 123 8.82 3.78 22.89
C LYS A 123 9.99 3.51 21.95
N LYS A 124 11.09 3.11 22.61
CA LYS A 124 12.20 2.29 22.12
C LYS A 124 12.09 1.97 20.64
N GLU A 125 13.06 2.47 19.88
CA GLU A 125 13.56 1.79 18.69
C GLU A 125 13.36 0.29 18.87
N SER A 126 12.41 -0.29 18.14
CA SER A 126 12.35 -1.74 17.99
C SER A 126 13.61 -2.08 17.23
N ALA A 127 14.71 -2.23 17.97
CA ALA A 127 16.06 -2.16 17.46
C ALA A 127 16.16 -3.04 16.22
N LEU A 128 16.39 -2.39 15.07
CA LEU A 128 16.70 -3.10 13.84
C LEU A 128 17.86 -4.02 14.19
N SER A 129 17.61 -5.32 14.12
CA SER A 129 18.58 -6.33 14.48
C SER A 129 19.01 -6.97 13.17
N GLU A 130 20.32 -7.00 12.93
CA GLU A 130 20.88 -7.89 11.93
C GLU A 130 20.88 -9.30 12.53
N VAL A 131 20.19 -10.23 11.88
CA VAL A 131 20.15 -11.63 12.28
C VAL A 131 20.67 -12.51 11.16
N SER A 132 21.37 -13.58 11.54
CA SER A 132 21.63 -14.68 10.60
C SER A 132 20.31 -15.30 10.17
N ILE A 133 20.30 -15.91 8.98
CA ILE A 133 19.13 -16.61 8.43
C ILE A 133 18.62 -17.69 9.39
N ASP A 134 19.54 -18.36 10.09
CA ASP A 134 19.21 -19.41 11.07
C ASP A 134 18.53 -18.87 12.33
N ASP A 135 18.72 -17.58 12.63
CA ASP A 135 18.17 -16.89 13.81
C ASP A 135 16.86 -16.15 13.53
N VAL A 136 16.34 -16.27 12.31
CA VAL A 136 15.08 -15.65 11.88
C VAL A 136 13.89 -16.40 12.50
N LYS A 137 13.08 -15.69 13.30
CA LYS A 137 11.93 -16.26 14.01
C LYS A 137 10.61 -15.78 13.43
N ASN A 138 9.56 -16.59 13.62
CA ASN A 138 8.20 -16.21 13.25
C ASN A 138 7.80 -14.92 13.95
N GLY A 139 7.05 -14.09 13.24
CA GLY A 139 6.64 -12.76 13.72
C GLY A 139 7.68 -11.67 13.50
N MET A 140 8.91 -11.98 13.07
CA MET A 140 9.83 -10.93 12.60
C MET A 140 9.33 -10.35 11.27
N VAL A 141 9.67 -9.08 11.01
CA VAL A 141 9.44 -8.46 9.69
C VAL A 141 10.80 -8.17 9.07
N ILE A 142 11.02 -8.67 7.85
CA ILE A 142 12.22 -8.40 7.07
C ILE A 142 12.14 -6.96 6.57
N MET A 143 13.10 -6.12 6.95
CA MET A 143 13.11 -4.69 6.64
C MET A 143 13.99 -4.34 5.44
N GLY A 144 14.67 -5.32 4.84
CA GLY A 144 15.52 -5.15 3.65
C GLY A 144 15.17 -6.12 2.53
N ASN A 145 15.51 -5.77 1.29
CA ASN A 145 15.38 -6.70 0.17
C ASN A 145 16.46 -7.79 0.28
N VAL A 146 16.05 -9.05 0.11
CA VAL A 146 16.94 -10.22 0.10
C VAL A 146 17.20 -10.62 -1.34
N PHE A 147 18.46 -10.61 -1.75
CA PHE A 147 18.89 -10.99 -3.10
C PHE A 147 19.72 -12.26 -3.05
N ASP A 148 19.76 -13.00 -4.15
CA ASP A 148 20.76 -14.05 -4.34
C ASP A 148 22.10 -13.49 -4.85
N LYS A 149 23.14 -14.34 -4.96
CA LYS A 149 24.46 -13.95 -5.50
C LYS A 149 24.42 -13.44 -6.94
N LYS A 150 23.32 -13.65 -7.67
CA LYS A 150 23.10 -13.17 -9.04
C LYS A 150 22.25 -11.89 -9.09
N GLY A 151 21.91 -11.30 -7.94
CA GLY A 151 21.13 -10.08 -7.83
C GLY A 151 19.62 -10.28 -8.03
N ARG A 152 19.10 -11.52 -8.03
CA ARG A 152 17.66 -11.79 -8.13
C ARG A 152 17.01 -11.56 -6.77
N LEU A 153 15.94 -10.76 -6.73
CA LEU A 153 15.16 -10.53 -5.53
C LEU A 153 14.42 -11.82 -5.13
N LEU A 154 14.72 -12.33 -3.93
CA LEU A 154 14.11 -13.53 -3.37
C LEU A 154 12.98 -13.19 -2.38
N ILE A 155 13.16 -12.14 -1.59
CA ILE A 155 12.18 -11.64 -0.62
C ILE A 155 12.22 -10.11 -0.59
N GLY A 156 11.04 -9.49 -0.69
CA GLY A 156 10.90 -8.04 -0.59
C GLY A 156 10.90 -7.55 0.86
N SER A 157 11.39 -6.33 1.07
CA SER A 157 11.22 -5.61 2.34
C SER A 157 9.73 -5.50 2.74
N GLY A 158 9.46 -5.51 4.04
CA GLY A 158 8.11 -5.52 4.62
C GLY A 158 7.51 -6.93 4.76
N THR A 159 8.24 -7.99 4.44
CA THR A 159 7.73 -9.36 4.50
C THR A 159 7.67 -9.87 5.95
N LEU A 160 6.47 -10.27 6.40
CA LEU A 160 6.27 -10.97 7.67
C LEU A 160 6.83 -12.40 7.59
N VAL A 161 7.69 -12.74 8.54
CA VAL A 161 8.27 -14.08 8.66
C VAL A 161 7.23 -15.04 9.23
N THR A 162 6.78 -15.95 8.37
CA THR A 162 5.97 -17.13 8.69
C THR A 162 6.79 -18.40 8.48
N ASP A 163 6.27 -19.57 8.85
CA ASP A 163 6.95 -20.85 8.58
C ASP A 163 7.24 -21.08 7.09
N ILE A 164 6.37 -20.59 6.21
CA ILE A 164 6.57 -20.64 4.75
C ILE A 164 7.78 -19.78 4.34
N ILE A 165 7.94 -18.60 4.94
CA ILE A 165 9.06 -17.70 4.66
C ILE A 165 10.38 -18.26 5.19
N LYS A 166 10.39 -18.88 6.39
CA LYS A 166 11.58 -19.58 6.90
C LYS A 166 12.00 -20.73 5.99
N LEU A 167 11.05 -21.56 5.55
CA LEU A 167 11.32 -22.67 4.64
C LEU A 167 11.93 -22.16 3.33
N ARG A 168 11.39 -21.07 2.78
CA ARG A 168 11.94 -20.43 1.58
C ARG A 168 13.36 -19.90 1.80
N LEU A 169 13.60 -19.20 2.91
CA LEU A 169 14.93 -18.68 3.27
C LEU A 169 15.96 -19.81 3.40
N ALA A 170 15.61 -20.90 4.09
CA ALA A 170 16.48 -22.07 4.23
C ALA A 170 16.80 -22.73 2.88
N ASN A 171 15.78 -22.89 2.03
CA ASN A 171 15.98 -23.43 0.68
C ASN A 171 16.86 -22.54 -0.18
N TYR A 172 16.68 -21.22 -0.11
CA TYR A 172 17.49 -20.28 -0.85
C TYR A 172 18.93 -20.20 -0.34
N ASN A 173 19.13 -20.29 0.97
CA ASN A 173 20.46 -20.36 1.55
C ASN A 173 21.23 -21.60 1.03
N ASN A 174 20.57 -22.76 1.05
CA ASN A 174 21.17 -24.02 0.58
C ASN A 174 21.44 -24.05 -0.93
N ILE A 175 20.55 -23.48 -1.75
CA ILE A 175 20.63 -23.60 -3.22
C ILE A 175 21.46 -22.48 -3.85
N TYR A 176 21.36 -21.25 -3.32
CA TYR A 176 21.92 -20.06 -3.96
C TYR A 176 22.99 -19.36 -3.14
N GLY A 177 23.17 -19.73 -1.86
CA GLY A 177 24.12 -19.12 -0.94
C GLY A 177 23.72 -17.71 -0.57
N LEU A 178 23.14 -17.52 0.62
CA LEU A 178 22.78 -16.20 1.13
C LEU A 178 23.79 -15.80 2.22
N ASP A 179 24.87 -15.12 1.84
CA ASP A 179 25.94 -14.68 2.77
C ASP A 179 25.65 -13.32 3.44
N GLN A 180 24.43 -12.78 3.29
CA GLN A 180 24.08 -11.47 3.85
C GLN A 180 23.22 -11.61 5.12
N PRO A 181 23.54 -10.87 6.19
CA PRO A 181 22.65 -10.79 7.35
C PRO A 181 21.31 -10.15 6.95
N LEU A 182 20.23 -10.60 7.59
CA LEU A 182 18.90 -10.06 7.35
C LEU A 182 18.61 -8.95 8.36
N LEU A 183 18.26 -7.77 7.86
CA LEU A 183 17.72 -6.70 8.70
C LEU A 183 16.28 -7.05 9.09
N VAL A 184 16.03 -7.26 10.38
CA VAL A 184 14.70 -7.59 10.88
C VAL A 184 14.23 -6.64 11.97
N ARG A 185 12.92 -6.43 12.03
CA ARG A 185 12.23 -5.80 13.14
C ARG A 185 11.48 -6.88 13.93
N LYS A 186 11.70 -6.94 15.24
CA LYS A 186 10.87 -7.75 16.14
C LYS A 186 9.53 -7.05 16.31
N THR A 187 8.43 -7.72 16.00
CA THR A 187 7.10 -7.24 16.42
C THR A 187 6.80 -7.87 17.77
N GLU A 188 6.41 -7.06 18.76
CA GLU A 188 5.81 -7.61 19.98
C GLU A 188 4.50 -8.29 19.57
N THR A 189 4.46 -9.62 19.60
CA THR A 189 3.22 -10.37 19.39
C THR A 189 2.24 -9.98 20.51
N PRO A 190 0.98 -9.63 20.22
CA PRO A 190 -0.02 -9.56 21.27
C PRO A 190 -0.22 -10.98 21.81
N THR A 191 0.05 -11.17 23.10
CA THR A 191 -0.24 -12.42 23.81
C THR A 191 -1.74 -12.69 23.68
N GLN A 192 -2.12 -13.66 22.84
CA GLN A 192 -3.46 -14.21 22.85
C GLN A 192 -3.63 -14.98 24.17
N ASN A 193 -4.21 -14.32 25.17
CA ASN A 193 -4.78 -14.99 26.33
C ASN A 193 -6.02 -15.76 25.87
N ILE A 194 -5.83 -17.03 25.57
CA ILE A 194 -6.92 -17.99 25.42
C ILE A 194 -7.34 -18.37 26.84
N ASN A 195 -8.40 -17.75 27.36
CA ASN A 195 -9.09 -18.28 28.54
C ASN A 195 -9.94 -19.47 28.08
N ILE A 196 -9.62 -20.63 28.65
CA ILE A 196 -10.46 -21.84 28.65
C ILE A 196 -11.64 -21.60 29.61
#